data_AF-A0A6G0YSS4-F1
#
_entry.id   AF-A0A6G0YSS4-F1
#
_cell.length_a   1.000
_cell.length_b   1.000
_cell.length_c   1.000
_cell.angle_alpha   90.00
_cell.angle_beta   90.00
_cell.angle_gamma   90.00
#
_symmetry.space_group_name_H-M   'P 1'
#
loop_
_entity.id
_entity.type
_entity.pdbx_description
1 polymer ?
#
loop_
_entity_poly.entity_id
_entity_poly.type
_entity_poly.pdbx_seq_one_letter_code
_entity_poly.pdbx_strand_id
1 'polypeptide(L)'
;MHILSIYCDMHTKIRKNLLKAYVWSVALYGSETWTIGKTEEKRLLAFETRCYRRLFRINWTEHITNEEMYRRVGETKSFLKTLKTRRAKLIGHILRQNSLLSRIIEGAIEGNNSRGRPPLDYISQIVRDMDCRSYCELKRKAEKRQEWRIAANQPLGC
;
A
#
# COMPACT_ATOMS: atom_id res chain seq x y z
N MET A 1 30.79 -17.56 -15.51
CA MET A 1 30.03 -16.96 -14.39
C MET A 1 28.68 -16.32 -14.79
N HIS A 2 28.44 -15.95 -16.05
CA HIS A 2 27.15 -15.35 -16.46
C HIS A 2 25.92 -16.27 -16.33
N ILE A 3 26.05 -17.57 -16.65
CA ILE A 3 24.92 -18.52 -16.64
C ILE A 3 24.41 -18.80 -15.21
N LEU A 4 25.30 -18.91 -14.22
CA LEU A 4 24.94 -19.11 -12.81
C LEU A 4 24.24 -17.87 -12.21
N SER A 5 24.66 -16.66 -12.61
CA SER A 5 24.01 -15.41 -12.20
C SER A 5 22.58 -15.33 -12.75
N ILE A 6 22.38 -15.66 -14.03
CA ILE A 6 21.06 -15.69 -14.69
C ILE A 6 20.13 -16.71 -14.01
N TYR A 7 20.63 -17.90 -13.67
CA TYR A 7 19.83 -18.94 -13.01
C TYR A 7 19.41 -18.54 -11.59
N CYS A 8 20.30 -17.89 -10.84
CA CYS A 8 20.00 -17.37 -9.50
C CYS A 8 18.95 -16.25 -9.52
N ASP A 9 19.03 -15.36 -10.51
CA ASP A 9 18.06 -14.27 -10.71
C ASP A 9 16.67 -14.79 -11.10
N MET A 10 16.60 -15.76 -12.02
CA MET A 10 15.35 -16.39 -12.45
C MET A 10 14.61 -17.05 -11.27
N HIS A 11 15.33 -17.76 -10.42
CA HIS A 11 14.76 -18.43 -9.25
C HIS A 11 14.25 -17.45 -8.19
N THR A 12 14.98 -16.35 -8.00
CA THR A 12 14.61 -15.26 -7.10
C THR A 12 13.30 -14.58 -7.54
N LYS A 13 13.17 -14.29 -8.83
CA LYS A 13 11.96 -13.70 -9.41
C LYS A 13 10.73 -14.60 -9.24
N ILE A 14 10.85 -15.89 -9.53
CA ILE A 14 9.74 -16.86 -9.39
C ILE A 14 9.27 -16.93 -7.94
N ARG A 15 10.18 -17.06 -6.98
CA ARG A 15 9.86 -17.10 -5.54
C ARG A 15 9.11 -15.86 -5.09
N LYS A 16 9.56 -14.66 -5.50
CA LYS A 16 8.88 -13.39 -5.20
C LYS A 16 7.48 -13.35 -5.79
N ASN A 17 7.31 -13.80 -7.03
CA ASN A 17 6.02 -13.83 -7.69
C ASN A 17 5.05 -14.79 -6.98
N LEU A 18 5.51 -15.96 -6.53
CA LEU A 18 4.69 -16.88 -5.74
C LEU A 18 4.26 -16.24 -4.41
N LEU A 19 5.17 -15.58 -3.69
CA LEU A 19 4.81 -14.86 -2.46
C LEU A 19 3.75 -13.78 -2.73
N LYS A 20 3.92 -12.98 -3.79
CA LYS A 20 2.94 -11.95 -4.18
C LYS A 20 1.60 -12.56 -4.63
N ALA A 21 1.62 -13.69 -5.32
CA ALA A 21 0.41 -14.35 -5.82
C ALA A 21 -0.43 -14.98 -4.70
N TYR A 22 0.21 -15.60 -3.71
CA TYR A 22 -0.51 -16.33 -2.64
C TYR A 22 -0.64 -15.53 -1.35
N VAL A 23 0.43 -14.88 -0.90
CA VAL A 23 0.43 -14.20 0.41
C VAL A 23 -0.11 -12.79 0.28
N TRP A 24 0.34 -12.01 -0.72
CA TRP A 24 -0.17 -10.63 -0.87
C TRP A 24 -1.64 -10.63 -1.28
N SER A 25 -2.09 -11.58 -2.11
CA SER A 25 -3.49 -11.64 -2.53
C SER A 25 -4.43 -11.79 -1.34
N VAL A 26 -4.12 -12.72 -0.42
CA VAL A 26 -4.88 -12.96 0.80
C VAL A 26 -4.74 -11.79 1.77
N ALA A 27 -3.53 -11.30 2.03
CA ALA A 27 -3.29 -10.23 2.99
C ALA A 27 -3.87 -8.87 2.55
N LEU A 28 -3.97 -8.63 1.25
CA LEU A 28 -4.54 -7.39 0.69
C LEU A 28 -6.03 -7.50 0.38
N TYR A 29 -6.67 -8.64 0.67
CA TYR A 29 -8.10 -8.79 0.45
C TYR A 29 -8.90 -7.83 1.33
N GLY A 30 -9.71 -6.96 0.72
CA GLY A 30 -10.49 -5.94 1.43
C GLY A 30 -9.65 -4.83 2.05
N SER A 31 -8.34 -4.79 1.78
CA SER A 31 -7.44 -3.77 2.35
C SER A 31 -7.71 -2.36 1.83
N GLU A 32 -8.51 -2.24 0.77
CA GLU A 32 -8.89 -0.96 0.18
C GLU A 32 -9.64 -0.06 1.14
N THR A 33 -10.42 -0.62 2.06
CA THR A 33 -11.28 0.11 3.01
C THR A 33 -10.64 0.32 4.38
N TRP A 34 -9.42 -0.19 4.59
CA TRP A 34 -8.75 -0.10 5.88
C TRP A 34 -8.20 1.29 6.13
N THR A 35 -8.19 1.71 7.39
CA THR A 35 -7.43 2.88 7.84
C THR A 35 -6.18 2.40 8.59
N ILE A 36 -5.00 2.87 8.19
CA ILE A 36 -3.72 2.33 8.69
C ILE A 36 -3.02 3.38 9.55
N GLY A 37 -3.01 3.13 10.85
CA GLY A 37 -2.23 3.89 11.81
C GLY A 37 -0.73 3.59 11.69
N LYS A 38 0.09 4.37 12.40
CA LYS A 38 1.55 4.20 12.36
C LYS A 38 2.03 2.90 12.97
N THR A 39 1.28 2.36 13.94
CA THR A 39 1.60 1.08 14.58
C THR A 39 1.32 -0.08 13.62
N GLU A 40 0.20 -0.04 12.93
CA GLU A 40 -0.21 -1.02 11.92
C GLU A 40 0.74 -0.98 10.71
N GLU A 41 1.14 0.23 10.27
CA GLU A 41 2.15 0.41 9.22
C GLU A 41 3.45 -0.31 9.56
N LYS A 42 3.96 -0.15 10.79
CA LYS A 42 5.16 -0.86 11.27
C LYS A 42 4.97 -2.38 11.31
N ARG A 43 3.80 -2.85 11.74
CA ARG A 43 3.47 -4.29 11.75
C ARG A 43 3.44 -4.88 10.34
N LEU A 44 2.89 -4.16 9.37
CA LEU A 44 2.87 -4.57 7.96
C LEU A 44 4.28 -4.63 7.35
N LEU A 45 5.14 -3.65 7.65
CA LEU A 45 6.54 -3.69 7.22
C LEU A 45 7.34 -4.83 7.85
N ALA A 46 7.08 -5.14 9.12
CA ALA A 46 7.68 -6.28 9.81
C ALA A 46 7.17 -7.61 9.21
N PHE A 47 5.88 -7.70 8.89
CA PHE A 47 5.29 -8.83 8.19
C PHE A 47 5.93 -9.05 6.82
N GLU A 48 6.04 -8.01 5.99
CA GLU A 48 6.68 -8.08 4.67
C GLU A 48 8.11 -8.61 4.78
N THR A 49 8.87 -8.05 5.72
CA THR A 49 10.25 -8.46 5.98
C THR A 49 10.35 -9.92 6.46
N ARG A 50 9.44 -10.36 7.33
CA ARG A 50 9.39 -11.75 7.82
C ARG A 50 9.09 -12.73 6.68
N CYS A 51 8.19 -12.38 5.78
CA CYS A 51 7.90 -13.17 4.58
C CYS A 51 9.15 -13.32 3.69
N TYR A 52 9.88 -12.23 3.43
CA TYR A 52 11.11 -12.31 2.65
C TYR A 52 12.21 -13.11 3.34
N ARG A 53 12.47 -12.90 4.63
CA ARG A 53 13.47 -13.70 5.38
C ARG A 53 13.15 -15.19 5.30
N ARG A 54 11.87 -15.58 5.41
CA ARG A 54 11.45 -16.98 5.30
C ARG A 54 11.58 -17.52 3.86
N LEU A 55 11.27 -16.71 2.85
CA LEU A 55 11.38 -17.08 1.44
C LEU A 55 12.84 -17.31 1.00
N PHE A 56 13.76 -16.47 1.48
CA PHE A 56 15.19 -16.54 1.15
C PHE A 56 16.01 -17.34 2.18
N ARG A 57 15.35 -17.94 3.18
CA ARG A 57 15.99 -18.73 4.25
C ARG A 57 17.12 -17.97 4.98
N ILE A 58 16.94 -16.67 5.16
CA ILE A 58 17.90 -15.83 5.88
C ILE A 58 17.81 -16.18 7.37
N ASN A 59 18.92 -16.60 7.96
CA ASN A 59 18.98 -16.96 9.36
C ASN A 59 19.07 -15.70 10.24
N TRP A 60 18.55 -15.78 11.46
CA TRP A 60 18.63 -14.68 12.42
C TRP A 60 20.09 -14.44 12.87
N THR A 61 20.92 -15.49 12.86
CA THR A 61 22.35 -15.44 13.22
C THR A 61 23.19 -14.60 12.26
N GLU A 62 22.70 -14.33 11.06
CA GLU A 62 23.41 -13.48 10.09
C GLU A 62 23.33 -11.99 10.44
N HIS A 63 22.51 -11.59 11.43
CA HIS A 63 22.34 -10.20 11.88
C HIS A 63 22.13 -9.17 10.76
N ILE A 64 21.46 -9.58 9.68
CA ILE A 64 21.23 -8.76 8.50
C ILE A 64 20.19 -7.67 8.78
N THR A 65 20.55 -6.42 8.49
CA THR A 65 19.64 -5.27 8.59
C THR A 65 18.48 -5.38 7.60
N ASN A 66 17.39 -4.64 7.85
CA ASN A 66 16.25 -4.66 6.94
C ASN A 66 16.60 -4.07 5.58
N GLU A 67 17.46 -3.03 5.52
CA GLU A 67 17.91 -2.44 4.25
C GLU A 67 18.72 -3.43 3.41
N GLU A 68 19.64 -4.17 4.05
CA GLU A 68 20.44 -5.19 3.37
C GLU A 68 19.57 -6.35 2.87
N MET A 69 18.56 -6.75 3.64
CA MET A 69 17.58 -7.75 3.20
C MET A 69 16.87 -7.30 1.91
N TYR A 70 16.34 -6.08 1.87
CA TYR A 70 15.69 -5.54 0.67
C TYR A 70 16.65 -5.48 -0.53
N ARG A 71 17.93 -5.14 -0.29
CA ARG A 71 18.97 -5.14 -1.33
C ARG A 71 19.20 -6.52 -1.91
N ARG A 72 19.33 -7.56 -1.07
CA ARG A 72 19.50 -8.96 -1.51
C ARG A 72 18.29 -9.49 -2.28
N VAL A 73 17.08 -9.10 -1.87
CA VAL A 73 15.82 -9.47 -2.53
C VAL A 73 15.63 -8.71 -3.86
N GLY A 74 16.33 -7.58 -4.03
CA GLY A 74 16.16 -6.68 -5.17
C GLY A 74 14.74 -6.12 -5.23
N GLU A 75 14.17 -5.73 -4.08
CA GLU A 75 12.82 -5.20 -3.97
C GLU A 75 12.78 -4.06 -2.95
N THR A 76 11.87 -3.11 -3.12
CA THR A 76 11.56 -2.07 -2.13
C THR A 76 10.33 -2.46 -1.30
N LYS A 77 9.90 -1.59 -0.37
CA LYS A 77 8.69 -1.77 0.46
C LYS A 77 7.43 -1.83 -0.42
N SER A 78 7.13 -3.01 -0.94
CA SER A 78 6.17 -3.23 -2.01
C SER A 78 4.75 -3.43 -1.49
N PHE A 79 4.60 -3.96 -0.28
CA PHE A 79 3.31 -4.27 0.32
C PHE A 79 2.47 -3.00 0.53
N LEU A 80 3.01 -2.04 1.28
CA LEU A 80 2.31 -0.77 1.56
C LEU A 80 2.03 0.01 0.28
N LYS A 81 2.95 -0.02 -0.68
CA LYS A 81 2.74 0.60 -2.00
C LYS A 81 1.54 -0.02 -2.70
N THR A 82 1.49 -1.35 -2.77
CA THR A 82 0.37 -2.07 -3.41
C THR A 82 -0.96 -1.76 -2.73
N LEU A 83 -0.97 -1.71 -1.39
CA LEU A 83 -2.14 -1.35 -0.61
C LEU A 83 -2.64 0.06 -0.93
N LYS A 84 -1.73 1.06 -0.88
CA LYS A 84 -2.06 2.46 -1.24
C LYS A 84 -2.59 2.56 -2.66
N THR A 85 -1.99 1.86 -3.62
CA THR A 85 -2.46 1.83 -5.01
C THR A 85 -3.86 1.21 -5.13
N ARG A 86 -4.18 0.12 -4.40
CA ARG A 86 -5.52 -0.48 -4.44
C ARG A 86 -6.58 0.46 -3.84
N ARG A 87 -6.28 1.06 -2.69
CA ARG A 87 -7.15 2.08 -2.06
C ARG A 87 -7.39 3.29 -2.98
N ALA A 88 -6.33 3.80 -3.62
CA ALA A 88 -6.44 4.89 -4.60
C ALA A 88 -7.27 4.50 -5.83
N LYS A 89 -7.19 3.25 -6.30
CA LYS A 89 -8.05 2.76 -7.39
C LYS A 89 -9.51 2.74 -6.98
N LEU A 90 -9.82 2.22 -5.79
CA LEU A 90 -11.19 2.16 -5.27
C LEU A 90 -11.80 3.56 -5.13
N ILE A 91 -11.15 4.46 -4.39
CA ILE A 91 -11.70 5.81 -4.17
C ILE A 91 -11.84 6.58 -5.49
N GLY A 92 -10.86 6.49 -6.38
CA GLY A 92 -10.96 7.13 -7.68
C GLY A 92 -12.13 6.59 -8.51
N HIS A 93 -12.45 5.29 -8.39
CA HIS A 93 -13.63 4.73 -9.03
C HIS A 93 -14.92 5.27 -8.41
N ILE A 94 -15.03 5.26 -7.08
CA ILE A 94 -16.20 5.76 -6.34
C ILE A 94 -16.48 7.22 -6.68
N LEU A 95 -15.45 8.09 -6.62
CA LEU A 95 -15.60 9.53 -6.88
C LEU A 95 -16.02 9.84 -8.32
N ARG A 96 -15.72 8.97 -9.28
CA ARG A 96 -16.08 9.16 -10.70
C ARG A 96 -17.43 8.57 -11.09
N GLN A 97 -17.93 7.56 -10.37
CA GLN A 97 -19.13 6.82 -10.77
C GLN A 97 -20.44 7.50 -10.34
N ASN A 98 -20.40 8.62 -9.62
CA ASN A 98 -21.57 9.33 -9.07
C ASN A 98 -22.65 8.39 -8.51
N SER A 99 -22.24 7.45 -7.66
CA SER A 99 -23.09 6.38 -7.11
C SER A 99 -23.54 6.69 -5.68
N LEU A 100 -24.34 5.82 -5.06
CA LEU A 100 -24.72 5.96 -3.66
C LEU A 100 -23.50 6.13 -2.74
N LEU A 101 -22.41 5.42 -3.03
CA LEU A 101 -21.18 5.51 -2.24
C LEU A 101 -20.50 6.88 -2.33
N SER A 102 -20.49 7.53 -3.50
CA SER A 102 -19.95 8.90 -3.59
C SER A 102 -20.80 9.87 -2.77
N ARG A 103 -22.13 9.70 -2.80
CA ARG A 103 -23.04 10.51 -1.99
C ARG A 103 -22.88 10.27 -0.49
N ILE A 104 -22.61 9.04 -0.07
CA ILE A 104 -22.32 8.71 1.34
C ILE A 104 -21.00 9.33 1.78
N ILE A 105 -19.95 9.25 0.95
CA ILE A 105 -18.64 9.85 1.24
C ILE A 105 -18.72 11.37 1.35
N GLU A 106 -19.56 12.00 0.52
CA GLU A 106 -19.79 13.45 0.53
C GLU A 106 -20.84 13.88 1.55
N GLY A 107 -21.57 12.93 2.12
CA GLY A 107 -22.61 13.18 3.09
C GLY A 107 -22.01 13.65 4.41
N ALA A 108 -22.46 14.81 4.89
CA ALA A 108 -22.25 15.20 6.27
C ALA A 108 -23.22 14.41 7.16
N ILE A 109 -22.69 13.74 8.19
CA ILE A 109 -23.51 13.14 9.25
C ILE A 109 -23.73 14.21 10.31
N GLU A 110 -24.99 14.45 10.67
CA GLU A 110 -25.31 15.35 11.77
C GLU A 110 -24.80 14.77 13.09
N GLY A 111 -23.99 15.53 13.81
CA GLY A 111 -23.45 15.13 15.11
C GLY A 111 -22.09 15.77 15.40
N ASN A 112 -21.77 15.85 16.69
CA ASN A 112 -20.44 16.27 17.13
C ASN A 112 -19.57 15.05 17.39
N ASN A 113 -18.30 15.13 17.01
CA ASN A 113 -17.31 14.12 17.39
C ASN A 113 -17.15 14.09 18.92
N SER A 114 -16.88 12.90 19.47
CA SER A 114 -16.54 12.75 20.88
C SER A 114 -15.33 13.63 21.25
N ARG A 115 -15.32 14.18 22.48
CA ARG A 115 -14.19 14.96 22.98
C ARG A 115 -12.88 14.13 22.96
N GLY A 116 -11.79 14.73 22.49
CA GLY A 116 -10.46 14.10 22.41
C GLY A 116 -9.88 14.13 21.00
N ARG A 117 -8.78 13.39 20.78
CA ARG A 117 -8.17 13.23 19.45
C ARG A 117 -9.02 12.26 18.63
N PRO A 118 -9.62 12.68 17.50
CA PRO A 118 -10.36 11.78 16.64
C PRO A 118 -9.46 10.65 16.10
N PRO A 119 -9.97 9.42 15.96
CA PRO A 119 -9.26 8.37 15.24
C PRO A 119 -8.99 8.82 13.81
N LEU A 120 -7.98 8.22 13.18
CA LEU A 120 -7.69 8.50 11.78
C LEU A 120 -8.90 8.07 10.93
N ASP A 121 -9.48 9.02 10.23
CA ASP A 121 -10.58 8.80 9.29
C ASP A 121 -10.05 8.28 7.94
N TYR A 122 -10.91 7.55 7.23
CA TYR A 122 -10.63 6.99 5.91
C TYR A 122 -10.34 8.07 4.87
N ILE A 123 -11.10 9.17 4.84
CA ILE A 123 -10.84 10.27 3.89
C ILE A 123 -9.52 10.97 4.23
N SER A 124 -9.27 11.19 5.52
CA SER A 124 -8.00 11.73 6.00
C SER A 124 -6.80 10.84 5.62
N GLN A 125 -6.95 9.52 5.70
CA GLN A 125 -5.94 8.56 5.24
C GLN A 125 -5.66 8.69 3.73
N ILE A 126 -6.69 8.83 2.91
CA ILE A 126 -6.54 8.92 1.45
C ILE A 126 -5.88 10.24 1.06
N VAL A 127 -6.28 11.34 1.68
CA VAL A 127 -5.68 12.66 1.46
C VAL A 127 -4.17 12.60 1.76
N ARG A 128 -3.78 11.93 2.85
CA ARG A 128 -2.38 11.67 3.19
C ARG A 128 -1.67 10.73 2.21
N ASP A 129 -2.34 9.67 1.75
CA ASP A 129 -1.76 8.72 0.80
C ASP A 129 -1.53 9.37 -0.57
N MET A 130 -2.41 10.26 -1.02
CA MET A 130 -2.35 10.91 -2.32
C MET A 130 -1.58 12.24 -2.33
N ASP A 131 -0.97 12.58 -1.19
CA ASP A 131 -0.24 13.83 -0.94
C ASP A 131 -1.06 15.07 -1.34
N CYS A 132 -2.31 15.12 -0.87
CA CYS A 132 -3.23 16.22 -1.09
C CYS A 132 -3.39 17.02 0.22
N ARG A 133 -3.72 18.31 0.12
CA ARG A 133 -3.98 19.18 1.28
C ARG A 133 -5.41 19.07 1.79
N SER A 134 -6.34 18.67 0.93
CA SER A 134 -7.77 18.60 1.25
C SER A 134 -8.50 17.56 0.42
N TYR A 135 -9.70 17.19 0.88
CA TYR A 135 -10.63 16.36 0.10
C TYR A 135 -11.04 17.04 -1.23
N CYS A 136 -11.21 18.37 -1.25
CA CYS A 136 -11.55 19.11 -2.46
C CYS A 136 -10.48 18.97 -3.55
N GLU A 137 -9.19 19.07 -3.16
CA GLU A 137 -8.07 18.85 -4.07
C GLU A 137 -8.02 17.41 -4.57
N LEU A 138 -8.23 16.44 -3.67
CA LEU A 138 -8.32 15.02 -4.01
C LEU A 138 -9.42 14.74 -5.05
N LYS A 139 -10.63 15.31 -4.85
CA LYS A 139 -11.77 15.13 -5.76
C LYS A 139 -11.48 15.69 -7.16
N ARG A 140 -10.96 16.92 -7.25
CA ARG A 140 -10.54 17.53 -8.53
C ARG A 140 -9.49 16.68 -9.26
N LYS A 141 -8.54 16.12 -8.51
CA LYS A 141 -7.52 15.21 -9.05
C LYS A 141 -8.11 13.88 -9.52
N ALA A 142 -9.17 13.39 -8.86
CA ALA A 142 -9.84 12.14 -9.20
C ALA A 142 -10.68 12.21 -10.48
N GLU A 143 -11.26 13.37 -10.78
CA GLU A 143 -12.03 13.63 -12.02
C GLU A 143 -11.16 13.40 -13.27
N LYS A 144 -9.92 13.86 -13.22
CA LYS A 144 -8.95 13.67 -14.30
C LYS A 144 -8.33 12.28 -14.24
N ARG A 145 -8.91 11.34 -14.97
CA ARG A 145 -8.51 9.91 -15.00
C ARG A 145 -6.99 9.70 -15.19
N GLN A 146 -6.37 10.47 -16.08
CA GLN A 146 -4.95 10.30 -16.41
C GLN A 146 -4.04 10.78 -15.28
N GLU A 147 -4.32 11.96 -14.72
CA GLU A 147 -3.60 12.49 -13.55
C GLU A 147 -3.77 11.58 -12.33
N TRP A 148 -4.99 11.08 -12.11
CA TRP A 148 -5.27 10.11 -11.05
C TRP A 148 -4.47 8.81 -11.20
N ARG A 149 -4.42 8.26 -12.42
CA ARG A 149 -3.67 7.04 -12.71
C ARG A 149 -2.17 7.22 -12.47
N ILE A 150 -1.62 8.37 -12.84
CA ILE A 150 -0.21 8.68 -12.60
C ILE A 150 0.04 8.74 -11.09
N ALA A 151 -0.74 9.53 -10.36
CA ALA A 151 -0.58 9.71 -8.93
C ALA A 151 -0.75 8.40 -8.13
N ALA A 152 -1.74 7.57 -8.46
CA ALA A 152 -1.99 6.30 -7.77
C ALA A 152 -0.91 5.23 -8.00
N ASN A 153 -0.18 5.33 -9.12
CA ASN A 153 0.92 4.42 -9.45
C ASN A 153 2.31 5.01 -9.13
N GLN A 154 2.37 6.31 -8.81
CA GLN A 154 3.60 6.99 -8.47
C GLN A 154 4.20 6.36 -7.21
N PRO A 155 5.53 6.14 -7.15
CA PRO A 155 6.18 5.75 -5.92
C PRO A 155 6.07 6.91 -4.92
N LEU A 156 5.04 6.87 -4.08
CA LEU A 156 4.97 7.72 -2.91
C LEU A 156 6.15 7.33 -2.02
N GLY A 157 7.10 8.24 -1.89
CA GLY A 157 8.40 8.01 -1.24
C GLY A 157 8.26 7.18 0.04
N CYS A 158 9.00 6.09 0.08
CA CYS A 158 9.07 5.16 1.21
C CYS A 158 10.50 4.71 1.43
#